data_AF-A0A2P8KQV9-F1
#
_entry.id   AF-A0A2P8KQV9-F1
#
_cell.length_a   1.000
_cell.length_b   1.000
_cell.length_c   1.000
_cell.angle_alpha   90.00
_cell.angle_beta   90.00
_cell.angle_gamma   90.00
#
_symmetry.space_group_name_H-M   'P 1'
#
loop_
_entity.id
_entity.type
_entity.pdbx_description
1 polymer ?
#
loop_
_entity_poly.entity_id
_entity_poly.type
_entity_poly.pdbx_seq_one_letter_code
_entity_poly.pdbx_strand_id
1 'polypeptide(L)'
;MAGGARPPSYTPQGAGQCALNEAKRLNEIPISQQPASVTSNVDRRGNPQPGRQYHYAMPKPNGIERRVTIRDDAGGHNFGSNDPQNRGPHFNHPSNRHFEY
;
A
#
# COMPACT_ATOMS: atom_id res chain seq x y z
N MET A 1 -17.81 -10.02 20.62
CA MET A 1 -16.63 -10.40 19.83
C MET A 1 -16.35 -9.27 18.84
N ALA A 2 -15.36 -8.43 19.10
CA ALA A 2 -15.06 -7.25 18.28
C ALA A 2 -14.31 -7.67 17.01
N GLY A 3 -15.05 -8.11 16.00
CA GLY A 3 -14.53 -8.24 14.63
C GLY A 3 -14.32 -6.84 14.07
N GLY A 4 -13.09 -6.35 14.10
CA GLY A 4 -12.73 -5.01 13.63
C GLY A 4 -13.14 -4.85 12.16
N ALA A 5 -13.98 -3.84 11.90
CA ALA A 5 -14.41 -3.48 10.56
C ALA A 5 -13.20 -3.24 9.64
N ARG A 6 -13.33 -3.61 8.35
CA ARG A 6 -12.33 -3.33 7.31
C ARG A 6 -11.94 -1.85 7.35
N PRO A 7 -10.64 -1.51 7.37
CA PRO A 7 -10.21 -0.12 7.24
C PRO A 7 -10.72 0.45 5.92
N PRO A 8 -11.26 1.68 5.92
CA PRO A 8 -11.80 2.31 4.73
C PRO A 8 -10.76 2.36 3.62
N SER A 9 -11.22 2.26 2.36
CA SER A 9 -10.38 2.60 1.22
C SER A 9 -10.16 4.10 1.19
N TYR A 10 -8.91 4.53 1.02
CA TYR A 10 -8.59 5.94 0.82
C TYR A 10 -8.58 6.35 -0.66
N THR A 11 -8.86 5.42 -1.58
CA THR A 11 -8.93 5.72 -3.02
C THR A 11 -10.16 6.58 -3.32
N PRO A 12 -10.00 7.74 -4.01
CA PRO A 12 -11.14 8.54 -4.46
C PRO A 12 -12.05 7.73 -5.41
N GLN A 13 -13.35 8.00 -5.38
CA GLN A 13 -14.33 7.32 -6.23
C GLN A 13 -14.01 7.57 -7.73
N GLY A 14 -13.83 6.50 -8.52
CA GLY A 14 -13.59 6.56 -9.98
C GLY A 14 -12.13 6.53 -10.43
N ALA A 15 -11.20 6.10 -9.57
CA ALA A 15 -9.78 6.39 -9.69
C ALA A 15 -8.88 5.14 -9.82
N GLY A 16 -9.28 4.13 -10.60
CA GLY A 16 -8.48 2.91 -10.82
C GLY A 16 -7.06 3.16 -11.37
N GLN A 17 -6.80 4.35 -11.90
CA GLN A 17 -5.47 4.82 -12.34
C GLN A 17 -4.67 5.58 -11.25
N CYS A 18 -5.25 5.84 -10.07
CA CYS A 18 -4.77 6.82 -9.10
C CYS A 18 -4.47 6.25 -7.70
N ALA A 19 -4.69 4.96 -7.46
CA ALA A 19 -4.48 4.37 -6.13
C ALA A 19 -3.02 4.48 -5.65
N LEU A 20 -2.03 4.33 -6.55
CA LEU A 20 -0.62 4.58 -6.23
C LEU A 20 -0.34 6.06 -5.94
N ASN A 21 -0.97 6.98 -6.68
CA ASN A 21 -0.81 8.42 -6.44
C ASN A 21 -1.39 8.83 -5.09
N GLU A 22 -2.49 8.22 -4.69
CA GLU A 22 -3.09 8.45 -3.38
C GLU A 22 -2.26 7.84 -2.25
N ALA A 23 -1.73 6.63 -2.47
CA ALA A 23 -0.77 6.02 -1.57
C ALA A 23 0.48 6.91 -1.41
N LYS A 24 0.98 7.54 -2.49
CA LYS A 24 2.06 8.52 -2.42
C LYS A 24 1.66 9.75 -1.61
N ARG A 25 0.52 10.37 -1.88
CA ARG A 25 0.04 11.58 -1.16
C ARG A 25 -0.04 11.36 0.34
N LEU A 26 -0.64 10.26 0.80
CA LEU A 26 -0.73 9.97 2.24
C LEU A 26 0.63 9.66 2.89
N ASN A 27 1.60 9.22 2.11
CA ASN A 27 2.98 9.01 2.58
C ASN A 27 3.84 10.29 2.47
N GLU A 28 3.25 11.42 2.06
CA GLU A 28 3.98 12.66 1.74
C GLU A 28 5.08 12.43 0.69
N ILE A 29 4.88 11.43 -0.18
CA ILE A 29 5.70 11.21 -1.35
C ILE A 29 5.16 12.11 -2.47
N PRO A 30 5.99 12.96 -3.09
CA PRO A 30 5.57 13.71 -4.27
C PRO A 30 5.03 12.75 -5.33
N ILE A 31 3.88 13.05 -5.95
CA ILE A 31 3.27 12.16 -6.94
C ILE A 31 4.21 11.89 -8.13
N SER A 32 5.06 12.86 -8.47
CA SER A 32 6.11 12.78 -9.51
C SER A 32 7.34 11.99 -9.10
N GLN A 33 7.52 11.69 -7.80
CA GLN A 33 8.67 10.94 -7.30
C GLN A 33 8.65 9.53 -7.88
N GLN A 34 9.79 9.12 -8.45
CA GLN A 34 10.02 7.75 -8.90
C GLN A 34 10.48 6.89 -7.72
N PRO A 35 10.12 5.59 -7.70
CA PRO A 35 10.66 4.66 -6.72
C PRO A 35 12.18 4.57 -6.90
N ALA A 36 12.92 4.53 -5.80
CA ALA A 36 14.34 4.23 -5.80
C ALA A 36 14.61 2.77 -6.18
N SER A 37 13.68 1.87 -5.85
CA SER A 37 13.68 0.49 -6.32
C SER A 37 12.29 -0.12 -6.28
N VAL A 38 12.09 -1.19 -7.05
CA VAL A 38 10.87 -1.98 -7.07
C VAL A 38 11.24 -3.45 -6.91
N THR A 39 10.64 -4.14 -5.94
CA THR A 39 10.88 -5.56 -5.68
C THR A 39 9.58 -6.36 -5.78
N SER A 40 9.70 -7.69 -5.80
CA SER A 40 8.53 -8.57 -5.62
C SER A 40 7.86 -8.32 -4.27
N ASN A 41 6.53 -8.47 -4.23
CA ASN A 41 5.80 -8.37 -2.98
C ASN A 41 6.06 -9.60 -2.10
N VAL A 42 6.30 -9.34 -0.82
CA VAL A 42 6.45 -10.35 0.23
C VAL A 42 5.65 -9.93 1.45
N ASP A 43 5.01 -10.82 2.20
CA ASP A 43 4.30 -10.50 3.44
C ASP A 43 5.24 -10.02 4.58
N ARG A 44 4.72 -9.75 5.77
CA ARG A 44 5.55 -9.34 6.94
C ARG A 44 6.49 -10.44 7.43
N ARG A 45 6.30 -11.69 7.00
CA ARG A 45 7.12 -12.87 7.31
C ARG A 45 8.11 -13.20 6.19
N GLY A 46 8.10 -12.45 5.09
CA GLY A 46 8.97 -12.65 3.93
C GLY A 46 8.43 -13.62 2.88
N ASN A 47 7.19 -14.10 3.01
CA ASN A 47 6.61 -15.02 2.02
C ASN A 47 6.21 -14.26 0.75
N PRO A 48 6.52 -14.77 -0.45
CA PRO A 48 6.08 -14.16 -1.71
C PRO A 48 4.57 -13.96 -1.76
N GLN A 49 4.15 -12.80 -2.25
CA GLN A 49 2.76 -12.44 -2.49
C GLN A 49 2.61 -11.90 -3.92
N PRO A 50 1.43 -12.05 -4.55
CA PRO A 50 1.16 -11.38 -5.82
C PRO A 50 1.32 -9.86 -5.70
N GLY A 51 1.96 -9.25 -6.71
CA GLY A 51 2.17 -7.80 -6.80
C GLY A 51 3.62 -7.37 -6.56
N ARG A 52 3.84 -6.11 -6.14
CA ARG A 52 5.16 -5.47 -6.04
C ARG A 52 5.34 -4.66 -4.75
N GLN A 53 6.56 -4.31 -4.40
CA GLN A 53 6.84 -3.26 -3.41
C GLN A 53 7.59 -2.12 -4.09
N TYR A 54 7.10 -0.91 -3.90
CA TYR A 54 7.70 0.32 -4.39
C TYR A 54 8.43 1.00 -3.23
N HIS A 55 9.75 1.03 -3.31
CA HIS A 55 10.58 1.68 -2.30
C HIS A 55 10.93 3.10 -2.75
N TYR A 56 10.56 4.07 -1.93
CA TYR A 56 10.85 5.48 -2.14
C TYR A 56 11.91 5.92 -1.13
N ALA A 57 12.90 6.65 -1.63
CA ALA A 57 13.92 7.32 -0.85
C ALA A 57 13.76 8.82 -1.07
N MET A 58 13.53 9.57 0.01
CA MET A 58 13.34 11.02 -0.05
C MET A 58 14.32 11.70 0.91
N PRO A 59 15.08 12.72 0.46
CA PRO A 59 15.97 13.45 1.35
C PRO A 59 15.15 14.23 2.39
N LYS A 60 15.55 14.20 3.67
CA LYS A 60 15.06 15.14 4.68
C LYS A 60 16.01 16.34 4.80
N PRO A 61 15.53 17.51 5.26
CA PRO A 61 16.36 18.71 5.45
C PRO A 61 17.58 18.50 6.36
N ASN A 62 17.55 17.51 7.25
CA ASN A 62 18.66 17.17 8.15
C ASN A 62 19.68 16.19 7.54
N GLY A 63 19.61 15.92 6.23
CA GLY A 63 20.49 14.98 5.54
C GLY A 63 20.17 13.50 5.73
N ILE A 64 19.14 13.16 6.54
CA ILE A 64 18.71 11.78 6.75
C ILE A 64 17.70 11.39 5.66
N GLU A 65 17.95 10.29 4.95
CA GLU A 65 17.00 9.76 3.97
C GLU A 65 15.76 9.17 4.66
N ARG A 66 14.56 9.58 4.24
CA ARG A 66 13.30 8.93 4.58
C ARG A 66 13.03 7.82 3.58
N ARG A 67 12.97 6.58 4.06
CA ARG A 67 12.53 5.44 3.26
C ARG A 67 11.07 5.12 3.52
N VAL A 68 10.31 4.96 2.45
CA VAL A 68 8.90 4.56 2.49
C VAL A 68 8.70 3.42 1.52
N THR A 69 7.98 2.38 1.95
CA THR A 69 7.60 1.27 1.07
C THR A 69 6.09 1.26 0.90
N ILE A 70 5.63 1.33 -0.35
CA ILE A 70 4.24 1.11 -0.72
C ILE A 70 4.14 -0.30 -1.30
N ARG A 71 3.31 -1.14 -0.71
CA ARG A 71 3.10 -2.52 -1.19
C ARG A 71 1.89 -2.56 -2.09
N ASP A 72 2.00 -3.17 -3.25
CA ASP A 72 0.90 -3.53 -4.12
C ASP A 72 0.52 -4.99 -3.82
N ASP A 73 -0.53 -5.17 -3.02
CA ASP A 73 -1.10 -6.48 -2.75
C ASP A 73 -2.14 -6.79 -3.85
N ALA A 74 -1.63 -7.02 -5.06
CA ALA A 74 -2.43 -7.22 -6.28
C ALA A 74 -3.35 -8.46 -6.19
N GLY A 75 -3.02 -9.43 -5.33
CA GLY A 75 -3.84 -10.61 -5.07
C GLY A 75 -5.01 -10.34 -4.11
N GLY A 76 -5.06 -9.18 -3.45
CA GLY A 76 -5.98 -8.91 -2.35
C GLY A 76 -5.72 -9.80 -1.13
N HIS A 77 -6.69 -9.83 -0.21
CA HIS A 77 -6.69 -10.73 0.94
C HIS A 77 -8.00 -11.52 1.00
N ASN A 78 -7.91 -12.84 1.18
CA ASN A 78 -9.04 -13.73 1.40
C ASN A 78 -8.79 -14.58 2.65
N PHE A 79 -9.62 -14.39 3.68
CA PHE A 79 -9.55 -15.03 4.98
C PHE A 79 -10.66 -16.08 5.20
N GLY A 80 -11.48 -16.34 4.18
CA GLY A 80 -12.60 -17.29 4.24
C GLY A 80 -13.95 -16.68 3.85
N SER A 81 -14.96 -17.52 3.69
CA SER A 81 -16.31 -17.09 3.28
C SER A 81 -16.91 -16.10 4.27
N ASN A 82 -17.39 -14.97 3.76
CA ASN A 82 -18.02 -13.88 4.51
C ASN A 82 -17.12 -13.19 5.57
N ASP A 83 -15.80 -13.35 5.49
CA ASP A 83 -14.91 -12.60 6.38
C ASP A 83 -14.92 -11.10 5.98
N PRO A 84 -15.28 -10.18 6.91
CA PRO A 84 -15.34 -8.75 6.62
C PRO A 84 -13.97 -8.12 6.32
N GLN A 85 -12.87 -8.82 6.59
CA GLN A 85 -11.51 -8.41 6.27
C GLN A 85 -11.10 -8.76 4.83
N ASN A 86 -11.91 -9.54 4.11
CA ASN A 86 -11.67 -9.84 2.70
C ASN A 86 -11.57 -8.55 1.88
N ARG A 87 -10.55 -8.47 1.02
CA ARG A 87 -10.28 -7.27 0.21
C ARG A 87 -9.78 -7.65 -1.17
N GLY A 88 -10.25 -6.94 -2.18
CA GLY A 88 -9.69 -7.02 -3.52
C GLY A 88 -8.26 -6.45 -3.59
N PRO A 89 -7.69 -6.37 -4.80
CA PRO A 89 -6.40 -5.74 -5.03
C PRO A 89 -6.32 -4.36 -4.35
N HIS A 90 -5.20 -4.05 -3.69
CA HIS A 90 -5.02 -2.75 -3.02
C HIS A 90 -3.55 -2.43 -2.76
N PHE A 91 -3.23 -1.15 -2.56
CA PHE A 91 -1.97 -0.72 -1.99
C PHE A 91 -2.02 -0.70 -0.46
N ASN A 92 -0.91 -1.08 0.16
CA ASN A 92 -0.73 -1.14 1.60
C ASN A 92 0.28 -0.09 2.08
N HIS A 93 -0.09 0.62 3.15
CA HIS A 93 0.72 1.63 3.83
C HIS A 93 1.41 1.02 5.06
N PRO A 94 2.63 1.47 5.43
CA PRO A 94 3.33 1.01 6.64
C PRO A 94 2.50 1.13 7.93
N SER A 95 1.74 2.21 8.08
CA SER A 95 0.79 2.46 9.19
C SER A 95 -0.60 1.81 9.02
N ASN A 96 -0.72 0.68 8.31
CA ASN A 96 -1.97 -0.10 8.19
C ASN A 96 -3.14 0.64 7.52
N ARG A 97 -2.84 1.51 6.54
CA ARG A 97 -3.84 2.13 5.65
C ARG A 97 -3.85 1.40 4.31
N HIS A 98 -5.00 1.39 3.65
CA HIS A 98 -5.21 0.59 2.45
C HIS A 98 -5.90 1.41 1.35
N PHE A 99 -5.52 1.18 0.09
CA PHE A 99 -6.04 1.90 -1.08
C PHE A 99 -6.48 0.89 -2.14
N GLU A 100 -7.78 0.71 -2.32
CA GLU A 100 -8.31 -0.21 -3.34
C GLU A 100 -8.17 0.33 -4.75
N TYR A 101 -8.19 -0.55 -5.74
CA TYR A 101 -8.30 -0.15 -7.16
C TYR A 101 -9.70 0.34 -7.52
#